data_AF-A0A1Y4HC79-F1
#
_entry.id   AF-A0A1Y4HC79-F1
#
_cell.length_a   1.000
_cell.length_b   1.000
_cell.length_c   1.000
_cell.angle_alpha   90.00
_cell.angle_beta   90.00
_cell.angle_gamma   90.00
#
_symmetry.space_group_name_H-M   'P 1'
#
loop_
_entity.id
_entity.type
_entity.pdbx_description
1 polymer ?
#
loop_
_entity_poly.entity_id
_entity_poly.type
_entity_poly.pdbx_seq_one_letter_code
_entity_poly.pdbx_strand_id
1 'polypeptide(L)'
;MKKLCALAAALLAVLAGCGAQDAATPWQAEDISEDFYYVTGDFSQHFLALDADGARYEQALQAVQEYLDGELSHNEAQTSLSQTLDAVQTELDQTEEAVPDDSLTEQLRAVGISPAEYELFINGRANELQTHQSRLSTLLFYLENAPGDPHAAENLRFFLAADQAELDSLRGYYYYGCYNYWFTDAQAAEHTYLDKTVTEHLTCYYPADAVWYDEKSETEQRAMLCLDGVEAVVDLTTAHVGNQQTELYQLEQNYAALLELVEENRRLEEKLVRLWDISERLEALNAEIVTAKQNGDTERLAALKKELETIAEEYEQLNAADTP
;
A
#
# COMPACT_ATOMS: atom_id res chain seq x y z
N MET A 1 50.41 41.11 16.71
CA MET A 1 51.18 40.82 17.94
C MET A 1 50.35 41.24 19.14
N LYS A 2 50.18 40.33 20.11
CA LYS A 2 49.62 40.49 21.47
C LYS A 2 48.09 40.69 21.53
N LYS A 3 47.26 39.64 21.66
CA LYS A 3 46.99 38.77 22.84
C LYS A 3 46.62 39.54 24.11
N LEU A 4 45.39 39.23 24.58
CA LEU A 4 44.96 39.04 25.96
C LEU A 4 45.30 40.13 26.99
N CYS A 5 44.26 40.77 27.51
CA CYS A 5 44.14 41.03 28.94
C CYS A 5 42.66 41.07 29.37
N ALA A 6 42.27 40.05 30.15
CA ALA A 6 41.28 40.03 31.24
C ALA A 6 39.81 40.43 30.90
N LEU A 7 38.79 39.57 30.97
CA LEU A 7 38.53 38.44 31.88
C LEU A 7 38.67 38.82 33.36
N ALA A 8 37.88 39.81 33.77
CA ALA A 8 37.52 40.12 35.16
C ALA A 8 36.38 41.16 35.19
N ALA A 9 35.17 40.78 34.76
CA ALA A 9 33.95 41.55 35.00
C ALA A 9 32.70 40.66 35.14
N ALA A 10 32.92 39.39 35.54
CA ALA A 10 31.88 38.47 35.95
C ALA A 10 32.24 37.95 37.36
N LEU A 11 31.99 38.80 38.37
CA LEU A 11 31.64 38.48 39.76
C LEU A 11 31.74 39.79 40.56
N LEU A 12 30.72 40.05 41.39
CA LEU A 12 30.54 41.20 42.32
C LEU A 12 29.74 42.39 41.78
N ALA A 13 28.45 42.13 41.56
CA ALA A 13 27.39 43.09 41.88
C ALA A 13 26.13 42.35 42.34
N VAL A 14 26.24 41.62 43.45
CA VAL A 14 25.09 41.38 44.33
C VAL A 14 25.19 42.43 45.43
N LEU A 15 24.04 42.99 45.82
CA LEU A 15 23.78 43.94 46.91
C LEU A 15 23.57 45.40 46.50
N ALA A 16 22.50 45.64 45.74
CA ALA A 16 21.60 46.78 45.96
C ALA A 16 20.19 46.38 45.50
N GLY A 17 19.23 46.36 46.43
CA GLY A 17 17.89 45.82 46.21
C GLY A 17 17.08 46.60 45.18
N CYS A 18 16.54 45.87 44.23
CA CYS A 18 15.26 46.12 43.55
C CYS A 18 14.56 44.75 43.52
N GLY A 19 13.32 44.67 44.00
CA GLY A 19 12.53 43.44 43.94
C GLY A 19 12.31 43.05 42.48
N ALA A 20 13.12 42.11 42.00
CA ALA A 20 12.73 41.30 40.86
C ALA A 20 11.76 40.26 41.44
N GLN A 21 10.49 40.34 41.05
CA GLN A 21 9.67 39.13 41.07
C GLN A 21 10.47 38.09 40.27
N ASP A 22 10.84 36.97 40.89
CA ASP A 22 11.35 35.83 40.14
C ASP A 22 10.36 35.60 39.00
N ALA A 23 10.85 35.71 37.76
CA ALA A 23 9.99 35.50 36.60
C ALA A 23 9.38 34.11 36.76
N ALA A 24 8.05 34.02 36.74
CA ALA A 24 7.35 32.75 36.85
C ALA A 24 7.95 31.77 35.84
N THR A 25 8.24 30.55 36.28
CA THR A 25 8.68 29.49 35.36
C THR A 25 7.57 29.25 34.32
N PRO A 26 7.89 28.72 33.13
CA PRO A 26 6.90 28.53 32.07
C PRO A 26 5.66 27.77 32.53
N TRP A 27 5.81 26.69 33.30
CA TRP A 27 4.69 25.91 33.85
C TRP A 27 3.89 26.65 34.94
N GLN A 28 4.53 27.51 35.73
CA GLN A 28 3.82 28.37 36.70
C GLN A 28 2.96 29.43 36.02
N ALA A 29 3.36 29.90 34.84
CA ALA A 29 2.57 30.84 34.06
C ALA A 29 1.31 30.20 33.46
N GLU A 30 1.36 28.89 33.23
CA GLU A 30 0.25 28.08 32.68
C GLU A 30 -0.59 27.40 33.80
N ASP A 31 -0.25 27.60 35.07
CA ASP A 31 -0.91 26.98 36.25
C ASP A 31 -0.92 25.44 36.22
N ILE A 32 0.19 24.83 35.78
CA ILE A 32 0.37 23.37 35.68
C ILE A 32 1.65 22.92 36.41
N SER A 33 1.78 21.61 36.62
CA SER A 33 2.99 21.03 37.20
C SER A 33 4.18 21.07 36.23
N GLU A 34 5.39 21.07 36.78
CA GLU A 34 6.63 20.96 35.98
C GLU A 34 6.67 19.64 35.20
N ASP A 35 6.25 18.54 35.83
CA ASP A 35 6.20 17.22 35.20
C ASP A 35 5.24 17.20 34.01
N PHE A 36 4.03 17.75 34.17
CA PHE A 36 3.04 17.84 33.08
C PHE A 36 3.54 18.70 31.92
N TYR A 37 4.21 19.80 32.21
CA TYR A 37 4.79 20.69 31.19
C TYR A 37 5.81 19.96 30.32
N TYR A 38 6.76 19.24 30.92
CA TYR A 38 7.80 18.53 30.16
C TYR A 38 7.26 17.31 29.44
N VAL A 39 6.39 16.52 30.08
CA VAL A 39 5.75 15.35 29.45
C VAL A 39 4.90 15.77 28.26
N THR A 40 4.07 16.79 28.40
CA THR A 40 3.25 17.29 27.28
C THR A 40 4.11 17.88 26.17
N GLY A 41 5.20 18.59 26.53
CA GLY A 41 6.15 19.12 25.57
C GLY A 41 6.81 18.02 24.73
N ASP A 42 7.27 16.95 25.36
CA ASP A 42 7.83 15.79 24.67
C ASP A 42 6.78 15.05 23.83
N PHE A 43 5.63 14.74 24.44
CA PHE A 43 4.51 14.09 23.76
C PHE A 43 4.08 14.85 22.50
N SER A 44 3.98 16.18 22.58
CA SER A 44 3.58 17.02 21.45
C SER A 44 4.54 16.90 20.27
N GLN A 45 5.84 16.77 20.51
CA GLN A 45 6.82 16.62 19.43
C GLN A 45 6.60 15.31 18.67
N HIS A 46 6.40 14.22 19.40
CA HIS A 46 6.17 12.90 18.81
C HIS A 46 4.80 12.78 18.13
N PHE A 47 3.73 13.22 18.81
CA PHE A 47 2.37 13.10 18.29
C PHE A 47 2.12 14.02 17.10
N LEU A 48 2.65 15.25 17.10
CA LEU A 48 2.48 16.17 15.96
C LEU A 48 3.33 15.74 14.75
N ALA A 49 4.47 15.08 14.95
CA ALA A 49 5.21 14.48 13.85
C ALA A 49 4.40 13.35 13.18
N LEU A 50 3.78 12.49 14.00
CA LEU A 50 2.89 11.43 13.56
C LEU A 50 1.65 12.00 12.83
N ASP A 51 1.02 13.04 13.37
CA ASP A 51 -0.11 13.74 12.72
C ASP A 51 0.29 14.34 11.36
N ALA A 52 1.46 14.96 11.27
CA ALA A 52 1.98 15.53 10.03
C ALA A 52 2.27 14.46 8.98
N ASP A 53 2.71 13.25 9.38
CA ASP A 53 2.83 12.10 8.47
C ASP A 53 1.46 11.69 7.91
N GLY A 54 0.46 11.58 8.79
CA GLY A 54 -0.91 11.26 8.41
C GLY A 54 -1.51 12.31 7.46
N ALA A 55 -1.25 13.60 7.70
CA ALA A 55 -1.72 14.68 6.84
C ALA A 55 -1.06 14.66 5.45
N ARG A 56 0.24 14.33 5.37
CA ARG A 56 0.93 14.14 4.09
C ARG A 56 0.35 12.95 3.32
N TYR A 57 0.08 11.85 4.02
CA TYR A 57 -0.54 10.68 3.42
C TYR A 57 -1.94 11.00 2.89
N GLU A 58 -2.78 11.70 3.66
CA GLU A 58 -4.11 12.16 3.25
C GLU A 58 -4.07 13.02 1.97
N GLN A 59 -3.12 13.96 1.89
CA GLN A 59 -2.94 14.81 0.71
C GLN A 59 -2.59 14.00 -0.54
N ALA A 60 -1.78 12.95 -0.40
CA ALA A 60 -1.49 12.05 -1.52
C ALA A 60 -2.74 11.29 -1.96
N LEU A 61 -3.55 10.76 -1.03
CA LEU A 61 -4.83 10.11 -1.35
C LEU A 61 -5.77 11.07 -2.09
N GLN A 62 -5.87 12.31 -1.61
CA GLN A 62 -6.68 13.35 -2.23
C GLN A 62 -6.23 13.64 -3.67
N ALA A 63 -4.92 13.68 -3.95
CA ALA A 63 -4.43 13.87 -5.32
C ALA A 63 -4.83 12.71 -6.26
N VAL A 64 -4.87 11.46 -5.78
CA VAL A 64 -5.40 10.33 -6.58
C VAL A 64 -6.90 10.50 -6.82
N GLN A 65 -7.65 10.89 -5.79
CA GLN A 65 -9.09 11.12 -5.90
C GLN A 65 -9.39 12.20 -6.95
N GLU A 66 -8.70 13.34 -6.89
CA GLU A 66 -8.86 14.43 -7.86
C GLU A 66 -8.50 13.99 -9.30
N TYR A 67 -7.51 13.11 -9.46
CA TYR A 67 -7.25 12.50 -10.77
C TYR A 67 -8.40 11.61 -11.26
N LEU A 68 -8.94 10.76 -10.38
CA LEU A 68 -10.07 9.89 -10.71
C LEU A 68 -11.35 10.68 -11.05
N ASP A 69 -11.53 11.84 -10.42
CA ASP A 69 -12.62 12.78 -10.67
C ASP A 69 -12.39 13.67 -11.90
N GLY A 70 -11.18 13.64 -12.47
CA GLY A 70 -10.80 14.40 -13.66
C GLY A 70 -10.45 15.87 -13.38
N GLU A 71 -10.22 16.21 -12.12
CA GLU A 71 -9.83 17.55 -11.65
C GLU A 71 -8.31 17.77 -11.71
N LEU A 72 -7.54 16.69 -11.60
CA LEU A 72 -6.07 16.69 -11.67
C LEU A 72 -5.59 15.82 -12.85
N SER A 73 -4.47 16.19 -13.49
CA SER A 73 -3.90 15.35 -14.55
C SER A 73 -3.20 14.12 -13.97
N HIS A 74 -3.09 13.06 -14.79
CA HIS A 74 -2.38 11.83 -14.43
C HIS A 74 -0.94 12.10 -13.94
N ASN A 75 -0.19 12.94 -14.66
CA ASN A 75 1.19 13.30 -14.30
C ASN A 75 1.27 14.06 -12.97
N GLU A 76 0.30 14.93 -12.68
CA GLU A 76 0.27 15.68 -11.41
C GLU A 76 -0.01 14.74 -10.24
N ALA A 77 -0.95 13.80 -10.37
CA ALA A 77 -1.23 12.81 -9.32
C ALA A 77 -0.03 11.90 -9.09
N GLN A 78 0.59 11.42 -10.18
CA GLN A 78 1.79 10.58 -10.09
C GLN A 78 2.93 11.33 -9.40
N THR A 79 3.15 12.60 -9.77
CA THR A 79 4.18 13.45 -9.13
C THR A 79 3.90 13.63 -7.64
N SER A 80 2.64 13.90 -7.27
CA SER A 80 2.23 14.05 -5.86
C SER A 80 2.53 12.79 -5.05
N LEU A 81 2.16 11.61 -5.58
CA LEU A 81 2.42 10.33 -4.93
C LEU A 81 3.91 10.04 -4.80
N SER A 82 4.69 10.21 -5.87
CA SER A 82 6.14 9.95 -5.83
C SER A 82 6.84 10.88 -4.85
N GLN A 83 6.50 12.17 -4.83
CA GLN A 83 7.09 13.13 -3.88
C GLN A 83 6.73 12.80 -2.43
N THR A 84 5.48 12.37 -2.18
CA THR A 84 5.06 11.96 -0.83
C THR A 84 5.77 10.69 -0.41
N LEU A 85 5.93 9.72 -1.31
CA LEU A 85 6.66 8.48 -1.05
C LEU A 85 8.14 8.75 -0.72
N ASP A 86 8.80 9.64 -1.46
CA ASP A 86 10.18 10.07 -1.17
C ASP A 86 10.30 10.77 0.19
N ALA A 87 9.31 11.59 0.56
CA ALA A 87 9.26 12.25 1.85
C ALA A 87 9.06 11.24 3.00
N VAL A 88 8.13 10.29 2.85
CA VAL A 88 7.91 9.21 3.83
C VAL A 88 9.17 8.36 4.01
N GLN A 89 9.86 8.00 2.92
CA GLN A 89 11.13 7.27 3.00
C GLN A 89 12.20 8.10 3.74
N THR A 90 12.28 9.40 3.47
CA THR A 90 13.23 10.29 4.14
C THR A 90 12.97 10.37 5.65
N GLU A 91 11.72 10.50 6.06
CA GLU A 91 11.30 10.51 7.47
C GLU A 91 11.57 9.16 8.16
N LEU A 92 11.30 8.06 7.45
CA LEU A 92 11.57 6.71 7.95
C LEU A 92 13.08 6.50 8.19
N ASP A 93 13.93 6.94 7.27
CA ASP A 93 15.39 6.85 7.39
C ASP A 93 15.95 7.73 8.53
N GLN A 94 15.23 8.78 8.92
CA GLN A 94 15.59 9.68 10.01
C GLN A 94 14.99 9.27 11.36
N THR A 95 14.09 8.29 11.36
CA THR A 95 13.45 7.83 12.60
C THR A 95 14.46 7.01 13.40
N GLU A 96 14.82 7.48 14.59
CA GLU A 96 15.67 6.78 15.54
C GLU A 96 14.82 6.23 16.68
N GLU A 97 15.20 5.05 17.19
CA GLU A 97 14.57 4.48 18.38
C GLU A 97 14.87 5.39 19.59
N ALA A 98 13.83 5.90 20.22
CA ALA A 98 13.90 6.79 21.35
C ALA A 98 13.63 6.02 22.65
N VAL A 99 14.47 6.26 23.66
CA VAL A 99 14.29 5.72 25.01
C VAL A 99 14.15 6.90 25.97
N PRO A 100 13.06 6.97 26.77
CA PRO A 100 12.91 8.00 27.78
C PRO A 100 14.10 7.99 28.75
N ASP A 101 14.71 9.15 28.98
CA ASP A 101 15.79 9.26 29.96
C ASP A 101 15.25 9.15 31.40
N ASP A 102 16.15 9.10 32.39
CA ASP A 102 15.75 8.95 33.80
C ASP A 102 14.84 10.11 34.26
N SER A 103 15.07 11.33 33.75
CA SER A 103 14.29 12.51 34.12
C SER A 103 12.86 12.41 33.58
N LEU A 104 12.72 12.15 32.28
CA LEU A 104 11.42 11.97 31.64
C LEU A 104 10.67 10.77 32.22
N THR A 105 11.39 9.69 32.54
CA THR A 105 10.82 8.51 33.20
C THR A 105 10.20 8.82 34.56
N GLU A 106 10.85 9.68 35.36
CA GLU A 106 10.29 10.14 36.64
C GLU A 106 9.08 11.04 36.44
N GLN A 107 9.15 11.97 35.48
CA GLN A 107 8.05 12.89 35.13
C GLN A 107 6.81 12.14 34.63
N LEU A 108 6.97 11.16 33.74
CA LEU A 108 5.88 10.31 33.23
C LEU A 108 5.15 9.61 34.38
N ARG A 109 5.89 9.04 35.34
CA ARG A 109 5.29 8.40 36.52
C ARG A 109 4.56 9.39 37.40
N ALA A 110 5.08 10.61 37.56
CA ALA A 110 4.46 11.65 38.37
C ALA A 110 3.09 12.08 37.81
N VAL A 111 2.92 12.05 36.48
CA VAL A 111 1.65 12.34 35.80
C VAL A 111 0.80 11.09 35.50
N GLY A 112 1.16 9.92 36.04
CA GLY A 112 0.37 8.69 35.91
C GLY A 112 0.48 7.97 34.57
N ILE A 113 1.52 8.25 33.78
CA ILE A 113 1.81 7.60 32.50
C ILE A 113 2.88 6.51 32.71
N SER A 114 2.64 5.34 32.11
CA SER A 114 3.60 4.22 32.12
C SER A 114 4.76 4.51 31.17
N PRO A 115 6.02 4.58 31.64
CA PRO A 115 7.17 4.81 30.75
C PRO A 115 7.32 3.75 29.67
N ALA A 116 6.99 2.48 29.98
CA ALA A 116 7.09 1.38 29.02
C ALA A 116 6.04 1.47 27.91
N GLU A 117 4.81 1.89 28.24
CA GLU A 117 3.77 2.06 27.21
C GLU A 117 4.03 3.32 26.38
N TYR A 118 4.57 4.38 27.01
CA TYR A 118 4.97 5.60 26.32
C TYR A 118 6.13 5.37 25.34
N GLU A 119 7.14 4.58 25.72
CA GLU A 119 8.23 4.16 24.84
C GLU A 119 7.71 3.40 23.60
N LEU A 120 6.72 2.51 23.77
CA LEU A 120 6.09 1.84 22.64
C LEU A 120 5.37 2.82 21.70
N PHE A 121 4.70 3.83 22.26
CA PHE A 121 4.02 4.87 21.50
C PHE A 121 5.00 5.72 20.67
N ILE A 122 6.03 6.30 21.29
CA ILE A 122 6.97 7.19 20.59
C ILE A 122 7.76 6.46 19.49
N ASN A 123 7.99 5.15 19.65
CA ASN A 123 8.64 4.31 18.65
C ASN A 123 7.68 3.72 17.60
N GLY A 124 6.36 3.88 17.79
CA GLY A 124 5.35 3.39 16.86
C GLY A 124 5.35 4.09 15.49
N ARG A 125 5.83 5.33 15.43
CA ARG A 125 5.87 6.16 14.21
C ARG A 125 6.55 5.48 13.03
N ALA A 126 7.62 4.72 13.26
CA ALA A 126 8.34 4.01 12.19
C ALA A 126 7.45 2.97 11.48
N ASN A 127 6.60 2.26 12.23
CA ASN A 127 5.70 1.26 11.67
C ASN A 127 4.59 1.91 10.81
N GLU A 128 4.12 3.08 11.24
CA GLU A 128 3.13 3.85 10.48
C GLU A 128 3.70 4.38 9.17
N LEU A 129 4.91 4.94 9.21
CA LEU A 129 5.63 5.36 8.01
C LEU A 129 5.84 4.20 7.02
N GLN A 130 6.19 3.00 7.51
CA GLN A 130 6.30 1.80 6.67
C GLN A 130 4.96 1.41 6.04
N THR A 131 3.87 1.51 6.81
CA THR A 131 2.52 1.23 6.34
C THR A 131 2.11 2.21 5.24
N HIS A 132 2.30 3.52 5.45
CA HIS A 132 2.07 4.55 4.44
C HIS A 132 2.91 4.32 3.19
N GLN A 133 4.20 3.97 3.35
CA GLN A 133 5.08 3.67 2.23
C GLN A 133 4.53 2.53 1.37
N SER A 134 4.13 1.43 1.99
CA SER A 134 3.62 0.26 1.27
C SER A 134 2.33 0.57 0.51
N ARG A 135 1.43 1.37 1.11
CA ARG A 135 0.16 1.78 0.49
C ARG A 135 0.35 2.74 -0.65
N LEU A 136 1.14 3.79 -0.45
CA LEU A 136 1.51 4.75 -1.50
C LEU A 136 2.17 4.06 -2.69
N SER A 137 3.04 3.07 -2.43
CA SER A 137 3.68 2.27 -3.51
C SER A 137 2.64 1.47 -4.31
N THR A 138 1.65 0.91 -3.63
CA THR A 138 0.55 0.16 -4.26
C THR A 138 -0.33 1.08 -5.12
N LEU A 139 -0.71 2.24 -4.59
CA LEU A 139 -1.47 3.24 -5.34
C LEU A 139 -0.68 3.77 -6.54
N LEU A 140 0.61 4.04 -6.38
CA LEU A 140 1.48 4.50 -7.45
C LEU A 140 1.54 3.48 -8.60
N PHE A 141 1.71 2.19 -8.27
CA PHE A 141 1.68 1.12 -9.26
C PHE A 141 0.38 1.11 -10.08
N TYR A 142 -0.78 1.16 -9.41
CA TYR A 142 -2.05 1.15 -10.13
C TYR A 142 -2.31 2.45 -10.90
N LEU A 143 -1.89 3.59 -10.36
CA LEU A 143 -1.98 4.89 -11.01
C LEU A 143 -1.19 4.92 -12.32
N GLU A 144 0.05 4.41 -12.32
CA GLU A 144 0.90 4.35 -13.51
C GLU A 144 0.29 3.52 -14.64
N ASN A 145 -0.46 2.48 -14.31
CA ASN A 145 -1.04 1.55 -15.28
C ASN A 145 -2.49 1.88 -15.68
N ALA A 146 -3.21 2.67 -14.87
CA ALA A 146 -4.63 2.99 -15.08
C ALA A 146 -5.01 3.53 -16.47
N PRO A 147 -4.19 4.35 -17.18
CA PRO A 147 -4.54 4.83 -18.52
C PRO A 147 -4.58 3.73 -19.59
N GLY A 148 -3.83 2.65 -19.40
CA GLY A 148 -3.68 1.55 -20.37
C GLY A 148 -4.37 0.25 -19.97
N ASP A 149 -4.74 0.10 -18.70
CA ASP A 149 -5.29 -1.12 -18.13
C ASP A 149 -6.54 -0.81 -17.27
N PRO A 150 -7.76 -1.20 -17.74
CA PRO A 150 -8.99 -1.07 -16.98
C PRO A 150 -8.93 -1.76 -15.61
N HIS A 151 -8.23 -2.90 -15.50
CA HIS A 151 -8.08 -3.60 -14.24
C HIS A 151 -7.23 -2.79 -13.25
N ALA A 152 -6.17 -2.14 -13.71
CA ALA A 152 -5.40 -1.23 -12.88
C ALA A 152 -6.24 -0.03 -12.42
N ALA A 153 -7.10 0.52 -13.28
CA ALA A 153 -8.00 1.61 -12.91
C ALA A 153 -9.08 1.19 -11.88
N GLU A 154 -9.58 -0.04 -11.95
CA GLU A 154 -10.50 -0.59 -10.94
C GLU A 154 -9.80 -0.79 -9.60
N ASN A 155 -8.60 -1.36 -9.60
CA ASN A 155 -7.82 -1.53 -8.38
C ASN A 155 -7.40 -0.20 -7.75
N LEU A 156 -7.03 0.79 -8.55
CA LEU A 156 -6.71 2.13 -8.05
C LEU A 156 -7.88 2.69 -7.24
N ARG A 157 -9.11 2.59 -7.76
CA ARG A 157 -10.33 3.04 -7.04
C ARG A 157 -10.56 2.24 -5.76
N PHE A 158 -10.39 0.92 -5.83
CA PHE A 158 -10.59 0.05 -4.67
C PHE A 158 -9.61 0.39 -3.54
N PHE A 159 -8.30 0.38 -3.83
CA PHE A 159 -7.28 0.64 -2.82
C PHE A 159 -7.34 2.08 -2.30
N LEU A 160 -7.66 3.07 -3.15
CA LEU A 160 -7.88 4.43 -2.68
C LEU A 160 -9.01 4.50 -1.65
N ALA A 161 -10.16 3.88 -1.96
CA ALA A 161 -11.30 3.88 -1.05
C ALA A 161 -11.01 3.13 0.25
N ALA A 162 -10.27 2.01 0.19
CA ALA A 162 -9.83 1.27 1.36
C ALA A 162 -8.90 2.12 2.24
N ASP A 163 -7.88 2.72 1.65
CA ASP A 163 -6.91 3.57 2.33
C ASP A 163 -7.57 4.79 3.00
N GLN A 164 -8.51 5.44 2.33
CA GLN A 164 -9.29 6.55 2.88
C GLN A 164 -10.16 6.10 4.07
N ALA A 165 -10.88 4.98 3.93
CA ALA A 165 -11.72 4.45 5.00
C ALA A 165 -10.92 4.03 6.24
N GLU A 166 -9.72 3.49 6.01
CA GLU A 166 -8.82 3.17 7.10
C GLU A 166 -8.27 4.42 7.78
N LEU A 167 -7.84 5.41 7.02
CA LEU A 167 -7.37 6.68 7.58
C LEU A 167 -8.45 7.38 8.40
N ASP A 168 -9.71 7.33 7.96
CA ASP A 168 -10.86 7.84 8.72
C ASP A 168 -11.02 7.12 10.07
N SER A 169 -10.77 5.80 10.10
CA SER A 169 -10.79 5.02 11.34
C SER A 169 -9.58 5.35 12.23
N LEU A 170 -8.38 5.46 11.63
CA LEU A 170 -7.15 5.83 12.33
C LEU A 170 -7.21 7.23 12.95
N ARG A 171 -7.92 8.17 12.33
CA ARG A 171 -8.18 9.51 12.89
C ARG A 171 -8.80 9.43 14.28
N GLY A 172 -9.78 8.55 14.45
CA GLY A 172 -10.38 8.29 15.77
C GLY A 172 -9.44 7.52 16.69
N TYR A 173 -8.77 6.47 16.19
CA TYR A 173 -7.86 5.66 16.98
C TYR A 173 -6.72 6.49 17.59
N TYR A 174 -6.02 7.32 16.81
CA TYR A 174 -4.94 8.15 17.33
C TYR A 174 -5.43 9.21 18.31
N TYR A 175 -6.58 9.84 18.04
CA TYR A 175 -7.15 10.81 18.96
C TYR A 175 -7.53 10.18 20.31
N TYR A 176 -8.30 9.08 20.29
CA TYR A 176 -8.78 8.47 21.53
C TYR A 176 -7.73 7.60 22.23
N GLY A 177 -7.07 6.72 21.48
CA GLY A 177 -6.14 5.71 22.00
C GLY A 177 -4.70 6.18 22.16
N CYS A 178 -4.28 7.23 21.45
CA CYS A 178 -2.90 7.72 21.49
C CYS A 178 -2.75 9.17 21.96
N TYR A 179 -3.85 9.89 22.20
CA TYR A 179 -3.82 11.22 22.79
C TYR A 179 -4.69 11.33 24.04
N ASN A 180 -6.01 11.20 23.92
CA ASN A 180 -6.93 11.32 25.06
C ASN A 180 -6.59 10.31 26.18
N TYR A 181 -6.28 9.06 25.84
CA TYR A 181 -5.92 7.99 26.78
C TYR A 181 -4.80 8.38 27.78
N TRP A 182 -3.82 9.17 27.35
CA TRP A 182 -2.67 9.55 28.19
C TRP A 182 -3.01 10.62 29.22
N PHE A 183 -4.03 11.44 28.95
CA PHE A 183 -4.32 12.66 29.69
C PHE A 183 -5.74 12.70 30.26
N THR A 184 -6.39 11.56 30.44
CA THR A 184 -7.79 11.49 30.92
C THR A 184 -8.01 12.21 32.26
N ASP A 185 -7.00 12.22 33.13
CA ASP A 185 -7.06 12.85 34.46
C ASP A 185 -6.66 14.35 34.45
N ALA A 186 -6.40 14.92 33.28
CA ALA A 186 -5.97 16.32 33.14
C ALA A 186 -7.03 17.27 33.74
N GLN A 187 -6.56 18.29 34.43
CA GLN A 187 -7.41 19.33 35.02
C GLN A 187 -7.62 20.49 34.04
N ALA A 188 -8.50 21.43 34.38
CA ALA A 188 -8.86 22.53 33.46
C ALA A 188 -7.67 23.34 32.90
N ALA A 189 -6.65 23.62 33.73
CA ALA A 189 -5.43 24.31 33.28
C ALA A 189 -4.59 23.42 32.34
N GLU A 190 -4.49 22.14 32.66
CA GLU A 190 -3.80 21.13 31.86
C GLU A 190 -4.48 20.89 30.51
N HIS A 191 -5.81 20.85 30.45
CA HIS A 191 -6.56 20.85 29.19
C HIS A 191 -6.29 22.08 28.34
N THR A 192 -6.30 23.26 28.95
CA THR A 192 -5.99 24.50 28.23
C THR A 192 -4.58 24.46 27.64
N TYR A 193 -3.63 23.90 28.38
CA TYR A 193 -2.26 23.72 27.91
C TYR A 193 -2.15 22.66 26.80
N LEU A 194 -2.87 21.55 26.93
CA LEU A 194 -2.96 20.51 25.90
C LEU A 194 -3.58 21.03 24.60
N ASP A 195 -4.64 21.83 24.70
CA ASP A 195 -5.27 22.44 23.52
C ASP A 195 -4.30 23.33 22.76
N LYS A 196 -3.63 24.22 23.49
CA LYS A 196 -2.63 25.14 22.95
C LYS A 196 -1.41 24.42 22.37
N THR A 197 -1.00 23.30 22.94
CA THR A 197 0.28 22.64 22.61
C THR A 197 0.10 21.50 21.61
N VAL A 198 -1.08 20.88 21.55
CA VAL A 198 -1.37 19.72 20.72
C VAL A 198 -2.63 19.94 19.88
N THR A 199 -3.82 20.09 20.50
CA THR A 199 -5.11 20.06 19.78
C THR A 199 -5.18 21.10 18.64
N GLU A 200 -4.79 22.35 18.91
CA GLU A 200 -4.84 23.44 17.92
C GLU A 200 -3.88 23.23 16.73
N HIS A 201 -2.93 22.31 16.86
CA HIS A 201 -1.93 21.99 15.84
C HIS A 201 -2.25 20.71 15.05
N LEU A 202 -3.28 19.96 15.43
CA LEU A 202 -3.67 18.74 14.72
C LEU A 202 -4.29 19.07 13.35
N THR A 203 -3.87 18.30 12.36
CA THR A 203 -4.28 18.48 10.97
C THR A 203 -4.91 17.23 10.36
N CYS A 204 -4.56 16.03 10.86
CA CYS A 204 -5.10 14.77 10.37
C CYS A 204 -5.90 14.03 11.45
N TYR A 205 -5.31 13.84 12.64
CA TYR A 205 -5.83 13.01 13.73
C TYR A 205 -6.73 13.78 14.70
N TYR A 206 -7.62 14.59 14.14
CA TYR A 206 -8.67 15.28 14.88
C TYR A 206 -10.05 14.96 14.28
N PRO A 207 -10.82 14.03 14.88
CA PRO A 207 -12.15 13.69 14.42
C PRO A 207 -13.10 14.90 14.43
N ALA A 208 -13.96 15.00 13.41
CA ALA A 208 -14.91 16.11 13.30
C ALA A 208 -15.91 16.18 14.47
N ASP A 209 -16.19 15.04 15.10
CA ASP A 209 -17.04 14.86 16.26
C ASP A 209 -16.24 14.49 17.52
N ALA A 210 -14.98 14.93 17.60
CA ALA A 210 -14.10 14.69 18.73
C ALA A 210 -14.75 15.07 20.08
N VAL A 211 -14.72 14.15 21.03
CA VAL A 211 -15.18 14.34 22.40
C VAL A 211 -14.05 13.96 23.35
N TRP A 212 -13.76 14.82 24.32
CA TRP A 212 -12.81 14.44 25.38
C TRP A 212 -13.49 13.54 26.41
N TYR A 213 -12.86 12.40 26.73
CA TYR A 213 -13.30 11.48 27.78
C TYR A 213 -12.35 11.52 28.97
N ASP A 214 -12.92 11.61 30.17
CA ASP A 214 -12.17 11.71 31.43
C ASP A 214 -11.85 10.32 32.03
N GLU A 215 -12.39 9.24 31.46
CA GLU A 215 -12.15 7.88 31.91
C GLU A 215 -11.35 7.06 30.88
N LYS A 216 -10.25 6.45 31.31
CA LYS A 216 -9.43 5.57 30.45
C LYS A 216 -10.25 4.49 29.76
N SER A 217 -11.18 3.86 30.48
CA SER A 217 -12.01 2.79 29.91
C SER A 217 -12.91 3.26 28.75
N GLU A 218 -13.35 4.53 28.77
CA GLU A 218 -14.13 5.11 27.67
C GLU A 218 -13.23 5.41 26.47
N THR A 219 -12.04 5.96 26.70
CA THR A 219 -11.04 6.18 25.63
C THR A 219 -10.63 4.86 24.95
N GLU A 220 -10.41 3.81 25.73
CA GLU A 220 -10.08 2.47 25.25
C GLU A 220 -11.24 1.89 24.43
N GLN A 221 -12.48 2.02 24.91
CA GLN A 221 -13.66 1.57 24.17
C GLN A 221 -13.80 2.29 22.83
N ARG A 222 -13.54 3.59 22.78
CA ARG A 222 -13.57 4.35 21.53
C ARG A 222 -12.44 3.96 20.59
N ALA A 223 -11.23 3.80 21.11
CA ALA A 223 -10.09 3.33 20.32
C ALA A 223 -10.36 1.93 19.73
N MET A 224 -10.94 1.01 20.50
CA MET A 224 -11.33 -0.32 20.01
C MET A 224 -12.34 -0.25 18.86
N LEU A 225 -13.37 0.60 18.96
CA LEU A 225 -14.33 0.77 17.87
C LEU A 225 -13.69 1.31 16.59
N CYS A 226 -12.67 2.15 16.71
CA CYS A 226 -11.88 2.61 15.58
C CYS A 226 -11.04 1.48 14.98
N LEU A 227 -10.43 0.64 15.82
CA LEU A 227 -9.68 -0.53 15.37
C LEU A 227 -10.56 -1.58 14.70
N ASP A 228 -11.80 -1.77 15.15
CA ASP A 228 -12.78 -2.63 14.46
C ASP A 228 -13.02 -2.13 13.01
N GLY A 229 -12.99 -0.81 12.81
CA GLY A 229 -13.07 -0.20 11.48
C GLY A 229 -11.85 -0.50 10.60
N VAL A 230 -10.65 -0.42 11.19
CA VAL A 230 -9.40 -0.81 10.52
C VAL A 230 -9.41 -2.30 10.16
N GLU A 231 -9.81 -3.18 11.08
CA GLU A 231 -9.93 -4.62 10.84
C GLU A 231 -10.91 -4.94 9.70
N ALA A 232 -12.05 -4.26 9.65
CA ALA A 232 -13.00 -4.42 8.56
C ALA A 232 -12.41 -4.04 7.19
N VAL A 233 -11.57 -3.01 7.11
CA VAL A 233 -10.86 -2.65 5.87
C VAL A 233 -9.80 -3.70 5.50
N VAL A 234 -9.08 -4.23 6.48
CA VAL A 234 -8.10 -5.31 6.27
C VAL A 234 -8.78 -6.57 5.73
N ASP A 235 -9.93 -6.95 6.29
CA ASP A 235 -10.73 -8.09 5.81
C ASP A 235 -11.22 -7.88 4.37
N LEU A 236 -11.75 -6.69 4.07
CA LEU A 236 -12.18 -6.33 2.72
C LEU A 236 -11.03 -6.40 1.71
N THR A 237 -9.88 -5.85 2.06
CA THR A 237 -8.69 -5.84 1.21
C THR A 237 -8.14 -7.24 0.98
N THR A 238 -8.11 -8.06 2.03
CA THR A 238 -7.70 -9.47 1.96
C THR A 238 -8.61 -10.28 1.05
N ALA A 239 -9.92 -10.08 1.16
CA ALA A 239 -10.91 -10.73 0.30
C ALA A 239 -10.76 -10.31 -1.16
N HIS A 240 -10.53 -9.01 -1.42
CA HIS A 240 -10.30 -8.49 -2.77
C HIS A 240 -9.07 -9.12 -3.43
N VAL A 241 -7.92 -9.11 -2.74
CA VAL A 241 -6.68 -9.74 -3.23
C VAL A 241 -6.87 -11.24 -3.47
N GLY A 242 -7.56 -11.94 -2.56
CA GLY A 242 -7.85 -13.37 -2.72
C GLY A 242 -8.72 -13.69 -3.95
N ASN A 243 -9.69 -12.82 -4.25
CA ASN A 243 -10.51 -12.95 -5.45
C ASN A 243 -9.68 -12.73 -6.72
N GLN A 244 -8.83 -11.71 -6.75
CA GLN A 244 -7.94 -11.45 -7.89
C GLN A 244 -6.98 -12.62 -8.17
N GLN A 245 -6.42 -13.23 -7.12
CA GLN A 245 -5.59 -14.42 -7.29
C GLN A 245 -6.38 -15.59 -7.89
N THR A 246 -7.63 -15.77 -7.46
CA THR A 246 -8.50 -16.82 -7.99
C THR A 246 -8.83 -16.59 -9.46
N GLU A 247 -9.12 -15.35 -9.85
CA GLU A 247 -9.36 -14.97 -11.26
C GLU A 247 -8.14 -15.19 -12.13
N LEU A 248 -6.94 -14.82 -11.65
CA LEU A 248 -5.68 -15.04 -12.34
C LEU A 248 -5.46 -16.55 -12.60
N TYR A 249 -5.66 -17.40 -11.60
CA TYR A 249 -5.52 -18.85 -11.77
C TYR A 249 -6.50 -19.43 -12.79
N GLN A 250 -7.74 -18.91 -12.84
CA GLN A 250 -8.71 -19.34 -13.86
C GLN A 250 -8.30 -18.91 -15.26
N LEU A 251 -7.75 -17.70 -15.41
CA LEU A 251 -7.24 -17.21 -16.69
C LEU A 251 -6.07 -18.05 -17.19
N GLU A 252 -5.13 -18.43 -16.32
CA GLU A 252 -4.01 -19.32 -16.65
C GLU A 252 -4.50 -20.69 -17.15
N GLN A 253 -5.50 -21.27 -16.49
CA GLN A 253 -6.11 -22.54 -16.92
C GLN A 253 -6.79 -22.41 -18.30
N ASN A 254 -7.54 -21.33 -18.52
CA ASN A 254 -8.19 -21.06 -19.80
C ASN A 254 -7.17 -20.86 -20.92
N TYR A 255 -6.04 -20.20 -20.63
CA TYR A 255 -4.96 -20.00 -21.59
C TYR A 255 -4.28 -21.32 -21.96
N ALA A 256 -4.03 -22.20 -20.98
CA ALA A 256 -3.49 -23.53 -21.25
C ALA A 256 -4.44 -24.36 -22.14
N ALA A 257 -5.75 -24.35 -21.85
CA ALA A 257 -6.75 -25.02 -22.68
C ALA A 257 -6.82 -24.44 -24.11
N LEU A 258 -6.66 -23.13 -24.26
CA LEU A 258 -6.61 -22.48 -25.58
C LEU A 258 -5.38 -22.92 -26.38
N LEU A 259 -4.22 -23.04 -25.74
CA LEU A 259 -3.00 -23.52 -26.39
C LEU A 259 -3.16 -24.95 -26.92
N GLU A 260 -3.77 -25.86 -26.14
CA GLU A 260 -4.07 -27.22 -26.58
C GLU A 260 -4.96 -27.23 -27.83
N LEU A 261 -6.02 -26.41 -27.85
CA LEU A 261 -6.90 -26.29 -29.02
C LEU A 261 -6.18 -25.72 -30.25
N VAL A 262 -5.27 -24.76 -30.06
CA VAL A 262 -4.46 -24.21 -31.17
C VAL A 262 -3.52 -25.27 -31.73
N GLU A 263 -2.88 -26.07 -30.87
CA GLU A 263 -2.03 -27.18 -31.31
C GLU A 263 -2.83 -28.27 -32.03
N GLU A 264 -4.02 -28.62 -31.53
CA GLU A 264 -4.91 -29.56 -32.19
C GLU A 264 -5.36 -29.05 -33.56
N ASN A 265 -5.76 -27.78 -33.65
CA ASN A 265 -6.16 -27.18 -34.91
C ASN A 265 -5.02 -27.17 -35.93
N ARG A 266 -3.79 -26.83 -35.49
CA ARG A 266 -2.60 -26.92 -36.33
C ARG A 266 -2.37 -28.35 -36.84
N ARG A 267 -2.51 -29.36 -35.97
CA ARG A 267 -2.39 -30.79 -36.35
C ARG A 267 -3.44 -31.17 -37.40
N LEU A 268 -4.67 -30.69 -37.25
CA LEU A 268 -5.76 -30.92 -38.20
C LEU A 268 -5.51 -30.22 -39.54
N GLU A 269 -4.97 -28.99 -39.54
CA GLU A 269 -4.57 -28.28 -40.75
C GLU A 269 -3.46 -29.03 -41.50
N GLU A 270 -2.42 -29.49 -40.80
CA GLU A 270 -1.34 -30.30 -41.39
C GLU A 270 -1.89 -31.62 -41.96
N LYS A 271 -2.84 -32.26 -41.27
CA LYS A 271 -3.54 -33.44 -41.76
C LYS A 271 -4.35 -33.14 -43.02
N LEU A 272 -5.09 -32.04 -43.05
CA LEU A 272 -5.93 -31.64 -44.17
C LEU A 272 -5.09 -31.37 -45.44
N VAL A 273 -3.94 -30.70 -45.29
CA VAL A 273 -2.98 -30.50 -46.39
C VAL A 273 -2.49 -31.84 -46.97
N ARG A 274 -2.15 -32.81 -46.10
CA ARG A 274 -1.73 -34.15 -46.56
C ARG A 274 -2.86 -34.93 -47.24
N LEU A 275 -4.10 -34.80 -46.75
CA LEU A 275 -5.26 -35.41 -47.40
C LEU A 275 -5.52 -34.82 -48.79
N TRP A 276 -5.32 -33.51 -48.97
CA TRP A 276 -5.40 -32.88 -50.28
C TRP A 276 -4.33 -33.40 -51.24
N ASP A 277 -3.07 -33.52 -50.82
CA ASP A 277 -2.00 -34.13 -51.63
C ASP A 277 -2.33 -35.57 -52.06
N ILE A 278 -2.82 -36.38 -51.12
CA ILE A 278 -3.29 -37.75 -51.40
C ILE A 278 -4.42 -37.74 -52.44
N SER A 279 -5.38 -36.82 -52.31
CA SER A 279 -6.50 -36.70 -53.26
C SER A 279 -6.01 -36.37 -54.67
N GLU A 280 -5.12 -35.38 -54.83
CA GLU A 280 -4.55 -35.01 -56.13
C GLU A 280 -3.76 -36.17 -56.76
N ARG A 281 -2.96 -36.88 -55.95
CA ARG A 281 -2.22 -38.07 -56.40
C ARG A 281 -3.14 -39.20 -56.85
N LEU A 282 -4.24 -39.45 -56.15
CA LEU A 282 -5.23 -40.45 -56.55
C LEU A 282 -5.94 -40.09 -57.86
N GLU A 283 -6.26 -38.81 -58.08
CA GLU A 283 -6.85 -38.35 -59.34
C GLU A 283 -5.89 -38.57 -60.53
N ALA A 284 -4.62 -38.20 -60.36
CA ALA A 284 -3.58 -38.43 -61.37
C ALA A 284 -3.38 -39.92 -61.64
N LEU A 285 -3.25 -40.74 -60.59
CA LEU A 285 -3.05 -42.18 -60.72
C LEU A 285 -4.24 -42.87 -61.42
N ASN A 286 -5.47 -42.44 -61.12
CA ASN A 286 -6.66 -42.98 -61.78
C ASN A 286 -6.68 -42.67 -63.29
N ALA A 287 -6.28 -41.47 -63.70
CA ALA A 287 -6.15 -41.12 -65.12
C ALA A 287 -5.14 -42.02 -65.84
N GLU A 288 -4.01 -42.33 -65.18
CA GLU A 288 -3.00 -43.25 -65.71
C GLU A 288 -3.48 -44.69 -65.78
N ILE A 289 -4.20 -45.18 -64.77
CA ILE A 289 -4.80 -46.52 -64.76
C ILE A 289 -5.78 -46.67 -65.93
N VAL A 290 -6.64 -45.67 -66.18
CA VAL A 290 -7.58 -45.68 -67.31
C VAL A 290 -6.83 -45.78 -68.63
N THR A 291 -5.76 -44.99 -68.79
CA THR A 291 -4.93 -44.99 -70.00
C THR A 291 -4.21 -46.34 -70.22
N ALA A 292 -3.56 -46.88 -69.18
CA ALA A 292 -2.87 -48.17 -69.25
C ALA A 292 -3.83 -49.33 -69.55
N LYS A 293 -5.06 -49.31 -69.00
CA LYS A 293 -6.12 -50.28 -69.34
C LYS A 293 -6.53 -50.20 -70.81
N GLN A 294 -6.70 -48.99 -71.36
CA GLN A 294 -7.05 -48.80 -72.77
C GLN A 294 -5.95 -49.32 -73.71
N ASN A 295 -4.69 -49.18 -73.30
CA ASN A 295 -3.53 -49.63 -74.08
C ASN A 295 -3.18 -51.11 -73.89
N GLY A 296 -3.83 -51.81 -72.95
CA GLY A 296 -3.52 -53.21 -72.64
C GLY A 296 -2.15 -53.42 -71.97
N ASP A 297 -1.57 -52.38 -71.35
CA ASP A 297 -0.24 -52.41 -70.75
C ASP A 297 -0.29 -53.04 -69.35
N THR A 298 -0.13 -54.37 -69.30
CA THR A 298 -0.19 -55.15 -68.06
C THR A 298 0.95 -54.86 -67.10
N GLU A 299 2.11 -54.43 -67.61
CA GLU A 299 3.29 -54.14 -66.78
C GLU A 299 3.11 -52.79 -66.06
N ARG A 300 2.65 -51.76 -66.79
CA ARG A 300 2.31 -50.47 -66.17
C ARG A 300 1.16 -50.58 -65.17
N LEU A 301 0.16 -51.43 -65.43
CA LEU A 301 -0.93 -51.67 -64.47
C LEU A 301 -0.46 -52.32 -63.17
N ALA A 302 0.51 -53.24 -63.22
CA ALA A 302 1.09 -53.83 -62.02
C ALA A 302 1.89 -52.80 -61.20
N ALA A 303 2.61 -51.90 -61.88
CA ALA A 303 3.33 -50.80 -61.22
C ALA A 303 2.36 -49.79 -60.57
N LEU A 304 1.33 -49.34 -61.30
CA LEU A 304 0.30 -48.42 -60.78
C LEU A 304 -0.48 -49.01 -59.60
N LYS A 305 -0.69 -50.33 -59.57
CA LYS A 305 -1.30 -51.00 -58.42
C LYS A 305 -0.45 -50.86 -57.15
N LYS A 306 0.87 -50.98 -57.28
CA LYS A 306 1.80 -50.82 -56.16
C LYS A 306 1.83 -49.36 -55.66
N GLU A 307 1.78 -48.39 -56.57
CA GLU A 307 1.67 -46.96 -56.23
C GLU A 307 0.35 -46.67 -55.48
N LEU A 308 -0.76 -47.29 -55.89
CA LEU A 308 -2.05 -47.19 -55.19
C LEU A 308 -1.99 -47.79 -53.77
N GLU A 309 -1.35 -48.96 -53.61
CA GLU A 309 -1.14 -49.59 -52.30
C GLU A 309 -0.31 -48.68 -51.36
N THR A 310 0.72 -48.01 -51.89
CA THR A 310 1.50 -47.02 -51.12
C THR A 310 0.66 -45.82 -50.67
N ILE A 311 -0.17 -45.26 -51.54
CA ILE A 311 -1.07 -44.15 -51.17
C ILE A 311 -2.10 -44.60 -50.13
N ALA A 312 -2.62 -45.83 -50.24
CA ALA A 312 -3.55 -46.38 -49.26
C ALA A 312 -2.90 -46.53 -47.87
N GLU A 313 -1.65 -47.00 -47.80
CA GLU A 313 -0.90 -47.09 -46.54
C GLU A 313 -0.65 -45.71 -45.92
N GLU A 314 -0.30 -44.69 -46.72
CA GLU A 314 -0.13 -43.31 -46.25
C GLU A 314 -1.45 -42.75 -45.67
N TYR A 315 -2.58 -42.99 -46.34
CA TYR A 315 -3.91 -42.57 -45.87
C TYR A 315 -4.31 -43.28 -44.56
N GLU A 316 -4.04 -44.57 -44.43
CA GLU A 316 -4.31 -45.33 -43.21
C GLU A 316 -3.47 -44.81 -42.03
N GLN A 317 -2.17 -44.57 -42.24
CA GLN A 317 -1.29 -44.01 -41.22
C GLN A 317 -1.75 -42.62 -40.76
N LEU A 318 -2.24 -41.79 -41.68
CA LEU A 318 -2.73 -40.46 -41.38
C LEU A 318 -4.00 -40.47 -40.50
N ASN A 319 -4.81 -41.52 -40.61
CA ASN A 319 -6.07 -41.65 -39.85
C ASN A 319 -5.93 -42.49 -38.58
N ALA A 320 -4.90 -43.35 -38.49
CA ALA A 320 -4.62 -44.11 -37.27
C ALA A 320 -4.18 -43.21 -36.10
N ALA A 321 -3.62 -42.03 -36.39
CA ALA A 321 -3.15 -41.05 -35.41
C ALA A 321 -4.25 -40.33 -34.60
N ASP A 322 -5.54 -40.65 -34.83
CA ASP A 322 -6.71 -40.05 -34.15
C ASP A 322 -7.47 -41.04 -33.24
N THR A 323 -6.91 -42.23 -33.00
CA THR A 323 -7.53 -43.21 -32.09
C THR A 323 -6.96 -42.98 -30.69
N PRO A 324 -7.78 -42.68 -29.66
CA PRO A 324 -7.30 -42.36 -28.30
C PRO A 324 -6.52 -43.49 -27.64
#